data_AF-A0A934D0A0-F1
#
_entry.id   AF-A0A934D0A0-F1
#
_cell.length_a   1.000
_cell.length_b   1.000
_cell.length_c   1.000
_cell.angle_alpha   90.00
_cell.angle_beta   90.00
_cell.angle_gamma   90.00
#
_symmetry.space_group_name_H-M   'P 1'
#
loop_
_entity.id
_entity.type
_entity.pdbx_description
1 polymer ?
#
loop_
_entity_poly.entity_id
_entity_poly.type
_entity_poly.pdbx_seq_one_letter_code
_entity_poly.pdbx_strand_id
1 'polypeptide(L)'
;VPVIGDGSYKLSPAFIDDVVSAMIVAVENADLENTAFTLAGPEPMTYTELVGRIGRFLGVNRYTIRVPVMAMKLITEILFLLGKNLLVRDQIPRLLCRKDHDIEPAVRLLNYRPRKLEEGLRQCVSP
;
A
#
# COMPACT_ATOMS: atom_id res chain seq x y z
N VAL A 1 -9.81 -13.48 4.26
CA VAL A 1 -8.83 -12.39 4.47
C VAL A 1 -9.33 -11.50 5.58
N PRO A 2 -8.59 -11.34 6.69
CA PRO A 2 -9.00 -10.42 7.75
C PRO A 2 -8.92 -8.97 7.25
N VAL A 3 -9.94 -8.18 7.58
CA VAL A 3 -10.03 -6.74 7.33
C VAL A 3 -10.04 -6.06 8.69
N ILE A 4 -8.99 -5.31 9.01
CA ILE A 4 -8.91 -4.58 10.28
C ILE A 4 -9.84 -3.36 10.22
N GLY A 5 -10.72 -3.19 11.20
CA GLY A 5 -11.75 -2.15 11.19
C GLY A 5 -12.85 -2.41 10.16
N ASP A 6 -13.33 -1.34 9.52
CA ASP A 6 -14.37 -1.37 8.50
C ASP A 6 -13.82 -1.58 7.08
N GLY A 7 -12.50 -1.45 6.90
CA GLY A 7 -11.81 -1.55 5.61
C GLY A 7 -11.92 -0.33 4.71
N SER A 8 -12.48 0.79 5.20
CA SER A 8 -12.74 1.99 4.40
C SER A 8 -11.48 2.85 4.16
N TYR A 9 -10.39 2.60 4.89
CA TYR A 9 -9.13 3.32 4.72
C TYR A 9 -8.56 3.11 3.31
N LYS A 10 -8.03 4.21 2.77
CA LYS A 10 -7.52 4.27 1.40
C LYS A 10 -6.06 3.84 1.32
N LEU A 11 -5.76 3.08 0.28
CA LEU A 11 -4.44 2.61 -0.10
C LEU A 11 -4.25 2.86 -1.60
N SER A 12 -3.02 3.14 -1.99
CA SER A 12 -2.66 3.44 -3.38
C SER A 12 -1.39 2.67 -3.72
N PRO A 13 -1.49 1.37 -4.03
CA PRO A 13 -0.32 0.51 -4.25
C PRO A 13 0.53 1.04 -5.41
N ALA A 14 1.80 1.32 -5.15
CA ALA A 14 2.78 1.68 -6.16
C ALA A 14 3.60 0.45 -6.54
N PHE A 15 3.91 0.30 -7.83
CA PHE A 15 4.82 -0.74 -8.29
C PHE A 15 6.26 -0.33 -8.01
N ILE A 16 7.08 -1.26 -7.53
CA ILE A 16 8.42 -0.93 -7.03
C ILE A 16 9.32 -0.33 -8.11
N ASP A 17 9.26 -0.82 -9.35
CA ASP A 17 10.10 -0.31 -10.43
C ASP A 17 9.76 1.14 -10.81
N ASP A 18 8.50 1.55 -10.70
CA ASP A 18 8.10 2.94 -10.96
C ASP A 18 8.64 3.87 -9.86
N VAL A 19 8.61 3.40 -8.61
CA VAL A 19 9.15 4.13 -7.45
C VAL A 19 10.66 4.29 -7.61
N VAL A 20 11.36 3.21 -7.94
CA VAL A 20 12.82 3.23 -8.18
C VAL A 20 13.17 4.16 -9.33
N SER A 21 12.41 4.12 -10.43
CA SER A 21 12.62 5.02 -11.58
C SER A 21 12.50 6.50 -11.18
N ALA A 22 11.50 6.86 -10.36
CA ALA A 22 11.35 8.22 -9.86
C ALA A 22 12.48 8.60 -8.88
N MET A 23 12.96 7.67 -8.05
CA MET A 23 14.09 7.91 -7.14
C MET A 23 15.38 8.18 -7.90
N ILE A 24 15.65 7.48 -9.00
CA ILE A 24 16.83 7.73 -9.85
C ILE A 24 16.80 9.18 -10.36
N VAL A 25 15.69 9.62 -10.93
CA VAL A 25 15.52 11.01 -11.42
C VAL A 25 15.70 12.02 -10.30
N ALA A 26 15.18 11.74 -9.10
CA ALA A 26 15.30 12.63 -7.95
C ALA A 26 16.77 12.80 -7.50
N VAL A 27 17.56 11.72 -7.51
CA VAL A 27 18.96 11.74 -7.08
C VAL A 27 19.87 12.39 -8.12
N GLU A 28 19.55 12.27 -9.40
CA GLU A 28 20.34 12.85 -10.49
C GLU A 28 20.09 14.35 -10.71
N ASN A 29 19.03 14.90 -10.10
CA ASN A 29 18.62 16.29 -10.31
C ASN A 29 18.81 17.15 -9.05
N ALA A 30 19.93 17.89 -9.00
CA ALA A 30 20.26 18.78 -7.90
C ALA A 30 19.24 19.90 -7.66
N ASP A 31 18.46 20.30 -8.67
CA ASP A 31 17.42 21.33 -8.52
C ASP A 31 16.23 20.85 -7.67
N LEU A 32 16.15 19.56 -7.37
CA LEU A 32 15.09 18.96 -6.54
C LEU A 32 15.51 18.78 -5.07
N GLU A 33 16.66 19.31 -4.67
CA GLU A 33 17.12 19.29 -3.28
C GLU A 33 16.05 19.84 -2.32
N ASN A 34 15.95 19.21 -1.14
CA ASN A 34 14.97 19.55 -0.10
C ASN A 34 13.50 19.52 -0.53
N THR A 35 13.17 18.84 -1.64
CA THR A 35 11.78 18.68 -2.10
C THR A 35 11.21 17.33 -1.66
N ALA A 36 10.02 17.34 -1.08
CA ALA A 36 9.30 16.13 -0.71
C ALA A 36 8.31 15.72 -1.82
N PHE A 37 8.31 14.43 -2.16
CA PHE A 37 7.43 13.86 -3.18
C PHE A 37 6.60 12.72 -2.60
N THR A 38 5.32 12.69 -2.94
CA THR A 38 4.45 11.55 -2.67
C THR A 38 4.49 10.59 -3.85
N LEU A 39 4.95 9.35 -3.61
CA LEU A 39 4.94 8.27 -4.59
C LEU A 39 3.85 7.25 -4.23
N ALA A 40 2.75 7.30 -4.96
CA ALA A 40 1.60 6.44 -4.79
C ALA A 40 1.17 5.81 -6.13
N GLY A 41 0.41 4.73 -6.08
CA GLY A 41 -0.25 4.19 -7.27
C GLY A 41 -1.22 5.20 -7.89
N PRO A 42 -1.69 4.99 -9.13
CA PRO A 42 -2.55 5.97 -9.81
C PRO A 42 -3.98 6.02 -9.24
N GLU A 43 -4.43 4.93 -8.60
CA GLU A 43 -5.83 4.74 -8.20
C GLU A 43 -5.92 4.51 -6.68
N PRO A 44 -6.49 5.46 -5.91
CA PRO A 44 -6.72 5.26 -4.48
C PRO A 44 -7.93 4.35 -4.29
N MET A 45 -7.76 3.27 -3.53
CA MET A 45 -8.79 2.26 -3.30
C MET A 45 -8.90 1.88 -1.84
N THR A 46 -10.07 1.43 -1.41
CA THR A 46 -10.25 0.87 -0.07
C THR A 46 -9.50 -0.46 0.06
N TYR A 47 -9.22 -0.89 1.29
CA TYR A 47 -8.60 -2.21 1.49
C TYR A 47 -9.47 -3.36 0.96
N THR A 48 -10.79 -3.24 1.09
CA THR A 48 -11.73 -4.24 0.56
C THR A 48 -11.74 -4.25 -0.98
N GLU A 49 -11.66 -3.10 -1.62
CA GLU A 49 -11.47 -2.99 -3.07
C GLU A 49 -10.15 -3.64 -3.52
N LEU A 50 -9.04 -3.36 -2.81
CA LEU A 50 -7.74 -3.94 -3.11
C LEU A 50 -7.76 -5.47 -3.03
N VAL A 51 -8.27 -6.04 -1.93
CA VAL A 51 -8.41 -7.49 -1.76
C VAL A 51 -9.30 -8.08 -2.86
N GLY A 52 -10.40 -7.40 -3.19
CA GLY A 52 -11.30 -7.82 -4.26
C GLY A 52 -10.66 -7.81 -5.65
N ARG A 53 -9.87 -6.77 -5.98
CA ARG A 53 -9.13 -6.66 -7.25
C ARG A 53 -8.08 -7.77 -7.38
N ILE A 54 -7.29 -8.01 -6.32
CA ILE A 54 -6.31 -9.10 -6.28
C ILE A 54 -7.01 -10.46 -6.43
N GLY A 55 -8.10 -10.69 -5.70
CA GLY A 55 -8.86 -11.95 -5.79
C GLY A 55 -9.39 -12.20 -7.21
N ARG A 56 -9.97 -11.17 -7.85
CA ARG A 56 -10.41 -11.24 -9.25
C ARG A 56 -9.28 -11.52 -10.22
N PHE A 57 -8.13 -10.84 -10.05
CA PHE A 57 -6.96 -11.05 -10.89
C PHE A 57 -6.46 -12.51 -10.83
N LEU A 58 -6.44 -13.10 -9.63
CA LEU A 58 -6.01 -14.48 -9.41
C LEU A 58 -7.10 -15.53 -9.66
N GLY A 59 -8.32 -15.14 -10.07
CA GLY A 59 -9.43 -16.08 -10.27
C GLY A 59 -9.93 -16.76 -8.99
N VAL A 60 -9.66 -16.20 -7.80
CA VAL A 60 -10.03 -16.79 -6.50
C VAL A 60 -11.07 -15.95 -5.76
N ASN A 61 -12.11 -16.61 -5.25
CA ASN A 61 -13.07 -15.95 -4.36
C ASN A 61 -12.55 -15.95 -2.92
N ARG A 62 -12.32 -14.77 -2.34
CA ARG A 62 -11.79 -14.61 -0.98
C ARG A 62 -12.80 -13.92 -0.10
N TYR A 63 -13.36 -14.66 0.86
CA TYR A 63 -14.21 -14.09 1.90
C TYR A 63 -13.42 -13.12 2.79
N THR A 64 -13.97 -11.94 3.05
CA THR A 64 -13.42 -10.96 3.98
C THR A 64 -14.13 -11.06 5.32
N ILE A 65 -13.36 -11.02 6.41
CA ILE A 65 -13.90 -11.01 7.78
C ILE A 65 -13.41 -9.74 8.46
N ARG A 66 -14.34 -8.90 8.93
CA ARG A 66 -14.01 -7.66 9.64
C ARG A 66 -13.60 -7.99 11.07
N VAL A 67 -12.46 -7.44 11.49
CA VAL A 67 -11.93 -7.60 12.85
C VAL A 67 -11.85 -6.22 13.49
N PRO A 68 -12.52 -5.97 14.63
CA PRO A 68 -12.43 -4.69 15.32
C PRO A 68 -10.99 -4.28 15.62
N VAL A 69 -10.67 -3.00 15.47
CA VAL A 69 -9.30 -2.48 15.68
C VAL A 69 -8.80 -2.81 17.09
N MET A 70 -9.65 -2.69 18.11
CA MET A 70 -9.30 -3.01 19.50
C MET A 70 -8.95 -4.49 19.68
N ALA A 71 -9.69 -5.39 19.04
CA ALA A 71 -9.40 -6.82 19.08
C ALA A 71 -8.04 -7.12 18.43
N MET A 72 -7.76 -6.52 17.27
CA MET A 72 -6.44 -6.69 16.62
C MET A 72 -5.30 -6.14 17.47
N LYS A 73 -5.46 -4.97 18.11
CA LYS A 73 -4.46 -4.41 19.02
C LYS A 73 -4.17 -5.35 20.19
N LEU A 74 -5.20 -5.93 20.81
CA LEU A 74 -5.03 -6.89 21.90
C LEU A 74 -4.29 -8.16 21.42
N ILE A 75 -4.69 -8.70 20.26
CA ILE A 75 -4.03 -9.87 19.66
C ILE A 75 -2.55 -9.59 19.39
N THR A 76 -2.22 -8.41 18.83
CA THR A 76 -0.82 -8.04 18.56
C THR A 76 0.01 -7.91 19.83
N GLU A 77 -0.56 -7.37 20.92
CA GLU A 77 0.13 -7.26 22.20
C GLU A 77 0.39 -8.63 22.83
N ILE A 78 -0.61 -9.53 22.80
CA ILE A 78 -0.45 -10.91 23.32
C ILE A 78 0.61 -11.68 22.52
N LEU A 79 0.59 -11.58 21.18
CA LEU A 79 1.58 -12.24 20.33
C LEU A 79 2.99 -11.72 20.59
N PHE A 80 3.14 -10.41 20.78
CA PHE A 80 4.43 -9.80 21.12
C PHE A 80 4.96 -10.32 22.47
N LEU A 81 4.11 -10.41 23.50
CA LEU A 81 4.48 -10.97 24.80
C LEU A 81 4.92 -12.45 24.71
N LEU A 82 4.38 -13.19 23.75
CA LEU A 82 4.76 -14.57 23.46
C LEU A 82 6.03 -14.70 22.59
N GLY A 83 6.73 -13.59 22.31
CA GLY A 83 7.93 -13.58 21.46
C GLY A 83 7.65 -13.84 19.98
N LYS A 84 6.37 -13.79 19.56
CA LYS A 84 5.94 -14.08 18.19
C LYS A 84 5.74 -12.78 17.41
N ASN A 85 6.77 -12.37 16.67
CA ASN A 85 6.73 -11.17 15.81
C ASN A 85 6.02 -11.39 14.46
N LEU A 86 4.88 -12.10 14.44
CA LEU A 86 4.08 -12.29 13.23
C LEU A 86 3.40 -11.00 12.75
N LEU A 87 3.16 -10.05 13.66
CA LEU A 87 2.54 -8.76 13.38
C LEU A 87 3.33 -7.67 14.14
N VAL A 88 3.89 -6.71 13.41
CA VAL A 88 4.61 -5.58 14.03
C VAL A 88 3.59 -4.61 14.63
N ARG A 89 3.81 -4.16 15.87
CA ARG A 89 2.89 -3.27 16.63
C ARG A 89 2.43 -2.05 15.83
N ASP A 90 3.31 -1.49 15.00
CA ASP A 90 3.02 -0.30 14.20
C ASP A 90 2.20 -0.57 12.92
N GLN A 91 2.00 -1.83 12.53
CA GLN A 91 1.24 -2.15 11.32
C GLN A 91 -0.21 -1.69 11.39
N ILE A 92 -0.86 -1.78 12.56
CA ILE A 92 -2.26 -1.37 12.70
C ILE A 92 -2.40 0.16 12.57
N PRO A 93 -1.68 0.98 13.34
CA PRO A 93 -1.69 2.44 13.15
C PRO A 93 -1.33 2.87 11.73
N ARG A 94 -0.24 2.32 11.16
CA ARG A 94 0.22 2.65 9.81
C ARG A 94 -0.81 2.31 8.72
N LEU A 95 -1.50 1.18 8.88
CA LEU A 95 -2.55 0.77 7.96
C LEU A 95 -3.73 1.74 7.98
N LEU A 96 -4.17 2.13 9.18
CA LEU A 96 -5.32 3.00 9.40
C LEU A 96 -5.03 4.49 9.17
N CYS A 97 -3.76 4.90 9.19
CA CYS A 97 -3.37 6.29 8.95
C CYS A 97 -3.82 6.77 7.56
N ARG A 98 -4.33 8.00 7.51
CA ARG A 98 -4.66 8.69 6.27
C ARG A 98 -3.38 8.85 5.44
N LYS A 99 -3.45 8.48 4.18
CA LYS A 99 -2.34 8.57 3.23
C LYS A 99 -2.61 9.70 2.26
N ASP A 100 -1.55 10.44 1.93
CA ASP A 100 -1.57 11.38 0.82
C ASP A 100 -1.57 10.60 -0.50
N HIS A 101 -2.18 11.19 -1.51
CA HIS A 101 -2.28 10.66 -2.88
C HIS A 101 -1.90 11.70 -3.92
N ASP A 102 -1.49 12.90 -3.53
CA ASP A 102 -1.08 13.91 -4.49
C ASP A 102 0.27 13.57 -5.13
N ILE A 103 0.21 12.89 -6.27
CA ILE A 103 1.38 12.50 -7.05
C ILE A 103 1.75 13.55 -8.12
N GLU A 104 1.01 14.65 -8.26
CA GLU A 104 1.25 15.64 -9.32
C GLU A 104 2.69 16.17 -9.33
N PRO A 105 3.31 16.53 -8.18
CA PRO A 105 4.71 16.96 -8.17
C PRO A 105 5.65 15.90 -8.72
N ALA A 106 5.45 14.63 -8.36
CA ALA A 106 6.27 13.52 -8.83
C ALA A 106 6.06 13.25 -10.32
N VAL A 107 4.82 13.32 -10.81
CA VAL A 107 4.50 13.14 -12.24
C VAL A 107 5.20 14.20 -13.09
N ARG A 108 5.22 15.45 -12.62
CA ARG A 108 5.79 16.59 -13.34
C ARG A 108 7.31 16.66 -13.26
N LEU A 109 7.88 16.51 -12.06
CA LEU A 109 9.30 16.77 -11.80
C LEU A 109 10.17 15.52 -11.86
N LEU A 110 9.61 14.35 -11.53
CA LEU A 110 10.34 13.07 -11.52
C LEU A 110 10.01 12.19 -12.73
N ASN A 111 9.19 12.67 -13.66
CA ASN A 111 8.61 11.86 -14.73
C ASN A 111 7.95 10.57 -14.21
N TYR A 112 7.37 10.62 -13.00
CA TYR A 112 6.74 9.46 -12.38
C TYR A 112 5.49 9.04 -13.18
N ARG A 113 5.42 7.78 -13.57
CA ARG A 113 4.32 7.21 -14.37
C ARG A 113 3.86 5.90 -13.72
N PRO A 114 3.15 5.97 -12.59
CA PRO A 114 2.77 4.76 -11.86
C PRO A 114 1.77 3.93 -12.66
N ARG A 115 2.08 2.65 -12.83
CA ARG A 115 1.17 1.69 -13.47
C ARG A 115 0.03 1.28 -12.54
N LYS A 116 -1.04 0.77 -13.14
CA LYS A 116 -2.19 0.26 -12.39
C LYS A 116 -1.86 -1.04 -11.66
N LEU A 117 -2.66 -1.35 -10.65
CA LEU A 117 -2.49 -2.55 -9.83
C LEU A 117 -2.36 -3.82 -10.68
N GLU A 118 -3.28 -4.06 -11.62
CA GLU A 118 -3.28 -5.28 -12.43
C GLU A 118 -2.08 -5.36 -13.37
N GLU A 119 -1.57 -4.23 -13.85
CA GLU A 119 -0.37 -4.19 -14.68
C GLU A 119 0.86 -4.62 -13.88
N GLY A 120 0.98 -4.16 -12.63
CA GLY A 120 2.02 -4.64 -11.71
C GLY A 120 1.85 -6.11 -11.33
N LEU A 121 0.62 -6.55 -11.06
CA LEU A 121 0.35 -7.95 -10.70
C LEU A 121 0.75 -8.94 -11.81
N ARG A 122 0.53 -8.59 -13.09
CA ARG A 122 0.97 -9.42 -14.22
C ARG A 122 2.48 -9.68 -14.27
N GLN A 123 3.28 -8.79 -13.68
CA GLN A 123 4.74 -8.92 -13.69
C GLN A 123 5.26 -9.66 -12.46
N CYS A 124 4.52 -9.61 -11.34
CA CYS A 124 4.92 -10.27 -10.09
C CYS A 124 4.34 -11.67 -9.91
N VAL A 125 3.20 -11.97 -10.54
CA VAL A 125 2.43 -13.19 -10.29
C VAL A 125 2.05 -13.82 -11.62
N SER A 126 2.56 -15.03 -11.87
CA SER A 126 2.05 -15.88 -12.94
C SER A 126 0.69 -16.43 -12.48
N PRO A 127 -0.37 -16.33 -13.30
CA PRO A 127 -1.69 -16.88 -12.97
C PRO A 127 -1.68 -18.41 -12.83
#